data_AF-A0A084QLE5-F1
#
_entry.id   AF-A0A084QLE5-F1
#
_cell.length_a   1.000
_cell.length_b   1.000
_cell.length_c   1.000
_cell.angle_alpha   90.00
_cell.angle_beta   90.00
_cell.angle_gamma   90.00
#
_symmetry.space_group_name_H-M   'P 1'
#
loop_
_entity.id
_entity.type
_entity.pdbx_description
1 polymer ?
#
loop_
_entity_poly.entity_id
_entity_poly.type
_entity_poly.pdbx_seq_one_letter_code
_entity_poly.pdbx_strand_id
1 'polypeptide(L)' 'MAFLGASPLKKFNAPFFKPHWPFFAAGLIIFWGVNSAQNAMSNSAEWKNDPRNPKSKQVGGH' A
#
# COMPACT_ATOMS: atom_id res chain seq x y z
N MET A 1 29.16 -15.33 -0.46
CA MET A 1 29.10 -16.13 -1.70
C MET A 1 27.86 -15.71 -2.47
N ALA A 2 27.99 -15.21 -3.71
CA ALA A 2 26.84 -14.86 -4.53
C ALA A 2 26.11 -16.15 -4.94
N PHE A 3 24.79 -16.20 -4.73
CA PHE A 3 23.93 -17.39 -4.84
C PHE A 3 23.96 -18.11 -6.21
N LEU A 4 24.59 -17.55 -7.26
CA LEU A 4 24.70 -18.20 -8.57
C LEU A 4 26.08 -18.11 -9.24
N GLY A 5 27.15 -17.65 -8.58
CA GLY A 5 28.49 -17.59 -9.19
C GLY A 5 28.63 -16.71 -10.45
N ALA A 6 27.55 -16.07 -10.92
CA ALA A 6 27.58 -15.06 -11.96
C ALA A 6 27.97 -13.71 -11.35
N SER A 7 29.02 -13.09 -11.89
CA SER A 7 29.32 -11.68 -11.68
C SER A 7 28.02 -10.87 -11.78
N PRO A 8 27.75 -9.91 -10.89
CA PRO A 8 26.51 -9.14 -10.93
C PRO A 8 26.34 -8.57 -12.34
N LEU A 9 25.21 -8.89 -12.97
CA LEU A 9 24.85 -8.34 -14.29
C LEU A 9 25.09 -6.84 -14.25
N LYS A 10 25.78 -6.31 -15.26
CA LYS A 10 26.14 -4.89 -15.30
C LYS A 10 24.88 -4.04 -15.17
N LYS A 11 24.77 -3.27 -14.08
CA LYS A 11 23.68 -2.32 -13.86
C LYS A 11 23.86 -1.12 -14.77
N PHE A 12 22.95 -0.94 -15.72
CA PHE A 12 22.92 0.22 -16.61
C PHE A 12 22.11 1.35 -15.97
N ASN A 13 22.60 2.59 -16.06
CA ASN A 13 21.91 3.77 -15.57
C ASN A 13 20.82 4.21 -16.56
N ALA A 14 19.77 3.40 -16.68
CA ALA A 14 18.57 3.79 -17.42
C ALA A 14 17.77 4.82 -16.62
N PRO A 15 17.22 5.86 -17.26
CA PRO A 15 16.36 6.84 -16.59
C PRO A 15 15.02 6.18 -16.21
N PHE A 16 14.95 5.61 -15.01
CA PHE A 16 13.74 4.95 -14.49
C PHE A 16 12.78 5.94 -13.85
N PHE A 17 13.25 6.76 -12.91
CA PHE A 17 12.35 7.59 -12.11
C PHE A 17 11.66 8.70 -12.93
N LYS A 18 12.39 9.29 -13.88
CA LYS A 18 11.98 10.48 -14.63
C LYS A 18 10.79 10.28 -15.59
N PRO A 19 10.62 9.13 -16.27
CA PRO A 19 9.38 8.85 -16.99
C PRO A 19 8.27 8.27 -16.11
N HIS A 20 8.61 7.61 -15.00
CA HIS A 20 7.62 6.86 -14.19
C HIS A 20 7.03 7.67 -13.02
N TRP A 21 7.55 8.85 -12.69
CA TRP A 21 7.05 9.67 -11.59
C TRP A 21 5.53 9.95 -11.61
N PRO A 22 4.82 10.18 -12.75
CA PRO A 22 3.38 10.42 -12.69
C PRO A 22 2.61 9.18 -12.23
N PHE A 23 3.09 7.97 -12.51
CA PHE A 23 2.46 6.73 -12.03
C PHE A 23 2.66 6.54 -10.53
N PHE A 24 3.84 6.88 -10.01
CA PHE A 24 4.06 6.89 -8.56
C PHE A 24 3.20 7.93 -7.85
N ALA A 25 3.10 9.14 -8.42
CA ALA A 25 2.22 10.19 -7.90
C ALA A 25 0.74 9.75 -7.89
N ALA A 26 0.26 9.17 -9.00
CA ALA A 26 -1.09 8.61 -9.07
C ALA A 26 -1.30 7.49 -8.04
N GLY A 27 -0.32 6.59 -7.87
CA GLY A 27 -0.38 5.54 -6.85
C GLY A 27 -0.54 6.09 -5.44
N LEU A 28 0.18 7.17 -5.10
CA LEU A 28 0.06 7.84 -3.80
C LEU A 28 -1.32 8.50 -3.62
N ILE A 29 -1.84 9.15 -4.65
CA ILE A 29 -3.17 9.78 -4.61
C ILE A 29 -4.26 8.72 -4.38
N ILE A 30 -4.22 7.64 -5.16
CA ILE A 30 -5.19 6.54 -5.03
C ILE A 30 -5.05 5.86 -3.68
N PHE A 31 -3.83 5.63 -3.20
CA PHE A 31 -3.60 5.06 -1.88
C PHE A 31 -4.27 5.90 -0.79
N TRP A 32 -4.12 7.23 -0.84
CA TRP A 32 -4.75 8.12 0.13
C TRP A 32 -6.28 8.14 0.00
N GLY A 33 -6.80 8.16 -1.24
CA GLY A 33 -8.24 8.10 -1.51
C GLY A 33 -8.87 6.80 -1.00
N VAL A 34 -8.24 5.66 -1.29
CA VAL A 34 -8.68 4.34 -0.84
C VAL A 34 -8.60 4.23 0.68
N ASN A 35 -7.55 4.74 1.32
CA ASN A 35 -7.45 4.75 2.77
C ASN A 35 -8.61 5.53 3.42
N SER A 36 -8.92 6.71 2.88
CA SER A 36 -10.04 7.53 3.35
C SER A 36 -11.39 6.83 3.15
N ALA A 37 -11.62 6.26 1.98
CA ALA A 37 -12.85 5.53 1.66
C ALA A 37 -13.03 4.29 2.55
N GLN A 38 -11.96 3.51 2.75
CA GLN A 38 -12.00 2.33 3.61
C GLN A 38 -12.37 2.69 5.06
N ASN A 39 -11.78 3.76 5.62
CA ASN A 39 -12.13 4.23 6.96
C ASN A 39 -13.62 4.60 7.09
N ALA A 40 -14.20 5.22 6.06
CA ALA A 40 -15.62 5.56 6.05
C ALA A 40 -16.51 4.30 5.94
N MET A 41 -16.18 3.40 5.03
CA MET A 41 -16.95 2.17 4.80
C MET A 41 -16.88 1.20 5.99
N SER A 42 -15.72 1.10 6.66
CA SER A 42 -15.56 0.25 7.84
C SER A 42 -16.40 0.70 9.04
N ASN A 43 -16.83 1.96 9.07
CA ASN A 43 -17.68 2.51 10.14
C ASN A 43 -19.18 2.48 9.79
N SER A 44 -19.54 2.01 8.60
CA SER A 44 -20.94 1.89 8.19
C SER A 44 -21.70 0.87 9.05
N ALA A 45 -23.03 0.98 9.06
CA ALA A 45 -23.89 0.19 9.95
C ALA A 45 -23.76 -1.33 9.73
N GLU A 46 -23.47 -1.75 8.50
CA GLU A 46 -23.30 -3.15 8.12
C GLU A 46 -21.96 -3.74 8.63
N TRP A 47 -20.88 -2.96 8.60
CA TRP A 47 -19.52 -3.47 8.81
C TRP A 47 -18.90 -3.05 10.16
N LYS A 48 -19.53 -2.14 10.91
CA LYS A 48 -19.03 -1.63 12.20
C LYS A 48 -18.87 -2.71 13.28
N ASN A 49 -19.73 -3.73 13.28
CA ASN A 49 -19.76 -4.79 14.29
C ASN A 49 -19.16 -6.11 13.77
N ASP A 50 -18.57 -6.14 12.57
CA ASP A 50 -17.92 -7.34 12.06
C ASP A 50 -16.67 -7.64 12.90
N PRO A 51 -16.50 -8.84 13.48
CA PRO A 51 -15.32 -9.21 14.27
C PRO A 51 -14.01 -9.23 13.46
N ARG A 52 -14.12 -9.25 12.12
CA ARG A 52 -12.97 -9.17 11.21
C ARG A 52 -12.53 -7.73 10.94
N ASN A 53 -13.40 -6.75 11.21
CA ASN A 53 -13.07 -5.34 11.05
C ASN A 53 -12.02 -4.93 12.11
N PRO A 54 -10.80 -4.52 11.73
CA PRO A 54 -9.79 -4.11 12.69
C PRO A 54 -10.23 -2.94 13.57
N LYS A 55 -11.13 -2.07 13.06
CA LYS A 55 -11.68 -0.92 13.79
C LYS A 55 -12.66 -1.32 14.88
N SER A 56 -13.38 -2.44 14.73
CA SER A 56 -14.35 -2.90 15.74
C SER A 56 -13.66 -3.36 17.02
N LYS A 57 -12.43 -3.89 16.90
CA LYS A 57 -11.60 -4.32 18.04
C LYS A 57 -11.06 -3.16 18.88
N GLN A 58 -10.85 -1.99 18.28
CA GLN A 58 -10.34 -0.80 19.00
C GLN A 58 -11.40 -0.16 19.90
N VAL A 59 -12.69 -0.40 19.67
CA VAL A 59 -13.78 0.15 20.49
C VAL A 59 -13.98 -0.65 21.79
N GLY A 60 -13.43 -1.87 21.90
CA GLY A 60 -13.57 -2.74 23.07
C GLY A 60 -12.30 -2.96 23.91
N GLY A 61 -11.16 -2.39 23.52
CA GLY A 61 -9.91 -2.47 24.28
C GLY A 61 -9.69 -1.18 25.07
N HIS A 62 -9.67 -1.28 26.40
CA HIS A 62 -9.09 -0.27 27.28
C HIS A 62 -7.60 -0.08 26.94
#